data_AF-A0A2P7QN98-F1
#
_entry.id   AF-A0A2P7QN98-F1
#
_cell.length_a   1.000
_cell.length_b   1.000
_cell.length_c   1.000
_cell.angle_alpha   90.00
_cell.angle_beta   90.00
_cell.angle_gamma   90.00
#
_symmetry.space_group_name_H-M   'P 1'
#
loop_
_entity.id
_entity.type
_entity.pdbx_description
1 polymer ?
#
loop_
_entity_poly.entity_id
_entity_poly.type
_entity_poly.pdbx_seq_one_letter_code
_entity_poly.pdbx_strand_id
1 'polypeptide(L)' 'MSKQEPQGRKRPTNVSLSVSLLEEAKALGVNVSQACERGLAEEVRATRARKWLEGNQAALASLNRFVDASPLGGVRQF' A
#
# COMPACT_ATOMS: atom_id res chain seq x y z
N MET A 1 5.80 -17.17 15.28
CA MET A 1 6.62 -15.96 15.54
C MET A 1 6.05 -14.79 14.76
N SER A 2 5.08 -14.05 15.31
CA SER A 2 4.56 -12.83 14.69
C SER A 2 5.58 -11.70 14.89
N LYS A 3 6.22 -11.29 13.79
CA LYS A 3 7.16 -10.18 13.75
C LYS A 3 6.34 -8.88 13.90
N GLN A 4 6.19 -8.40 15.13
CA GLN A 4 5.64 -7.07 15.38
C GLN A 4 6.66 -6.06 14.86
N GLU A 5 6.33 -5.36 13.78
CA GLU A 5 7.10 -4.22 13.30
C GLU A 5 6.96 -3.06 14.31
N PRO A 6 8.02 -2.26 14.55
CA PRO A 6 7.98 -1.17 15.50
C PRO A 6 7.03 -0.06 15.01
N GLN A 7 5.75 -0.19 15.33
CA GLN A 7 4.72 0.80 15.10
C GLN A 7 4.97 1.99 16.04
N GLY A 8 5.67 3.02 15.55
CA GLY A 8 5.66 4.33 16.20
C GLY A 8 6.98 5.10 16.25
N ARG A 9 8.13 4.49 15.94
CA ARG A 9 9.40 5.25 15.93
C ARG A 9 9.65 5.86 14.55
N LYS A 10 9.26 7.13 14.36
CA LYS A 10 9.64 7.90 13.18
C LYS A 10 11.16 8.07 13.16
N ARG A 11 11.81 7.58 12.11
CA ARG A 11 13.22 7.86 11.87
C ARG A 11 13.31 9.05 10.92
N PRO A 12 14.07 10.12 11.26
CA PRO A 12 14.34 11.16 10.29
C PRO A 12 15.13 10.55 9.12
N THR A 13 14.58 10.67 7.92
CA THR A 13 15.20 10.22 6.68
C THR A 13 15.41 11.46 5.82
N ASN A 14 16.65 11.74 5.45
CA ASN A 14 16.96 12.85 4.55
C ASN A 14 16.56 12.45 3.13
N VAL A 15 15.73 13.26 2.48
CA VAL A 15 15.21 13.01 1.14
C VAL A 15 15.45 14.25 0.28
N SER A 16 15.91 14.03 -0.95
CA SER A 16 16.13 15.11 -1.92
C SER A 16 14.87 15.33 -2.74
N LEU A 17 14.31 16.53 -2.68
CA LEU A 17 13.14 16.96 -3.46
C LEU A 17 13.50 18.20 -4.28
N SER A 18 12.74 18.48 -5.34
CA SER A 18 12.93 19.67 -6.15
C SER A 18 12.72 20.94 -5.33
N VAL A 19 13.65 21.90 -5.46
CA VAL A 19 13.61 23.18 -4.73
C VAL A 19 12.32 23.96 -5.02
N SER A 20 11.87 23.98 -6.28
CA SER A 20 10.61 24.64 -6.68
C SER A 20 9.40 24.11 -5.91
N LEU A 21 9.27 22.79 -5.78
CA LEU A 21 8.19 22.15 -5.04
C LEU A 21 8.28 22.43 -3.53
N LEU A 22 9.47 22.51 -2.97
CA LEU A 22 9.66 22.87 -1.56
C LEU A 22 9.26 24.31 -1.28
N GLU A 23 9.64 25.25 -2.16
CA GLU A 23 9.25 26.66 -2.04
C GLU A 23 7.75 26.83 -2.22
N GLU A 24 7.13 26.13 -3.17
CA GLU A 24 5.69 26.11 -3.35
C GLU A 24 4.97 25.52 -2.13
N ALA A 25 5.45 24.39 -1.59
CA ALA A 25 4.91 23.79 -0.38
C ALA A 25 4.99 24.75 0.82
N LYS A 26 6.11 25.48 0.99
CA LYS A 26 6.24 26.50 2.03
C LYS A 26 5.24 27.65 1.81
N ALA A 27 5.12 28.16 0.58
CA ALA A 27 4.20 29.23 0.24
C ALA A 27 2.73 28.85 0.52
N LEU A 28 2.39 27.58 0.32
CA LEU A 28 1.06 27.02 0.56
C LEU A 28 0.85 26.51 1.99
N GLY A 29 1.87 26.57 2.86
CA GLY A 29 1.79 26.07 4.24
C GLY A 29 1.68 24.53 4.34
N VAL A 30 2.12 23.80 3.31
CA VAL A 30 2.07 22.34 3.27
C VAL A 30 3.17 21.74 4.14
N ASN A 31 2.78 20.83 5.03
CA ASN A 31 3.73 20.06 5.82
C ASN A 31 4.35 18.94 4.97
N VAL A 32 5.53 19.21 4.42
CA VAL A 32 6.27 18.28 3.53
C VAL A 32 6.49 16.92 4.20
N SER A 33 6.83 16.89 5.48
CA SER A 33 7.06 15.62 6.19
C SER A 33 5.80 14.75 6.24
N GLN A 34 4.65 15.35 6.56
CA GLN A 34 3.37 14.64 6.58
C GLN A 34 2.92 14.21 5.18
N ALA A 35 3.12 15.05 4.17
CA ALA A 35 2.81 14.73 2.79
C ALA A 35 3.66 13.56 2.27
N CYS A 36 4.95 13.55 2.57
CA CYS A 36 5.86 12.45 2.24
C CYS A 36 5.47 11.16 2.98
N GLU A 37 5.12 11.23 4.26
CA GLU A 37 4.68 10.06 5.04
C GLU A 37 3.41 9.44 4.43
N ARG A 38 2.44 10.26 4.03
CA ARG A 38 1.22 9.79 3.37
C ARG A 38 1.51 9.15 2.01
N GLY A 39 2.25 9.83 1.14
CA GLY A 39 2.59 9.29 -0.19
C GLY A 39 3.40 8.00 -0.10
N LEU A 40 4.34 7.92 0.84
CA LEU A 40 5.12 6.71 1.08
C LEU A 40 4.26 5.56 1.61
N ALA A 41 3.33 5.83 2.53
CA ALA A 41 2.42 4.81 3.06
C ALA A 41 1.50 4.24 1.97
N GLU A 42 0.98 5.10 1.09
CA GLU A 42 0.15 4.71 -0.05
C GLU A 42 0.94 3.84 -1.04
N GLU A 43 2.14 4.25 -1.42
CA GLU A 43 3.02 3.49 -2.33
C GLU A 43 3.43 2.13 -1.74
N VAL A 44 3.79 2.10 -0.45
CA VAL A 44 4.12 0.85 0.25
C VAL A 44 2.93 -0.08 0.29
N ARG A 45 1.72 0.43 0.56
CA ARG A 45 0.48 -0.36 0.56
C ARG A 45 0.20 -0.92 -0.83
N ALA A 46 0.29 -0.10 -1.87
CA ALA A 46 0.07 -0.51 -3.26
C ALA A 46 1.08 -1.58 -3.69
N THR A 47 2.36 -1.36 -3.40
CA THR A 47 3.43 -2.33 -3.70
C THR A 47 3.25 -3.63 -2.92
N ARG A 48 2.86 -3.58 -1.64
CA ARG A 48 2.59 -4.78 -0.84
C ARG A 48 1.39 -5.54 -1.40
N ALA A 49 0.32 -4.85 -1.80
CA ALA A 49 -0.84 -5.48 -2.43
C ALA A 49 -0.46 -6.16 -3.75
N ARG A 50 0.35 -5.50 -4.59
CA ARG A 50 0.84 -6.08 -5.85
C ARG A 50 1.67 -7.35 -5.61
N LYS A 51 2.63 -7.29 -4.69
CA LYS A 51 3.45 -8.47 -4.32
C LYS A 51 2.61 -9.60 -3.73
N TRP A 52 1.60 -9.26 -2.93
CA TRP A 52 0.68 -10.26 -2.39
C TRP A 52 -0.12 -10.94 -3.50
N LEU A 53 -0.64 -10.17 -4.46
CA LEU A 53 -1.37 -10.69 -5.62
C LEU A 53 -0.49 -11.60 -6.47
N GLU A 54 0.73 -11.18 -6.79
CA GLU A 54 1.72 -11.98 -7.53
C GLU A 54 2.01 -13.31 -6.82
N GLY A 55 2.22 -13.29 -5.50
CA GLY A 55 2.47 -14.51 -4.72
C GLY A 55 1.24 -15.38 -4.48
N ASN A 56 0.03 -14.81 -4.49
CA ASN A 56 -1.21 -15.53 -4.21
C ASN A 56 -2.01 -15.90 -5.46
N GLN A 57 -1.53 -15.58 -6.67
CA GLN A 57 -2.25 -15.93 -7.91
C GLN A 57 -2.61 -17.42 -7.99
N ALA A 58 -1.71 -18.33 -7.63
CA ALA A 58 -1.98 -19.77 -7.63
C ALA A 58 -2.98 -20.19 -6.55
N ALA A 59 -2.91 -19.57 -5.35
CA ALA A 59 -3.82 -19.83 -4.25
C ALA A 59 -5.23 -19.29 -4.55
N LEU A 60 -5.32 -18.09 -5.12
CA LEU A 60 -6.57 -17.47 -5.58
C LEU A 60 -7.18 -18.26 -6.74
N ALA A 61 -6.40 -18.76 -7.70
CA ALA A 61 -6.90 -19.61 -8.77
C ALA A 61 -7.41 -20.96 -8.25
N SER A 62 -6.79 -21.52 -7.22
CA SER A 62 -7.28 -22.74 -6.55
C SER A 62 -8.59 -22.48 -5.79
N LEU A 63 -8.65 -21.38 -5.04
CA LEU A 63 -9.86 -20.93 -4.33
C LEU A 63 -11.01 -20.61 -5.29
N ASN A 64 -10.75 -19.90 -6.39
CA ASN A 64 -11.75 -19.61 -7.42
C ASN A 64 -12.31 -20.91 -8.03
N ARG A 65 -11.45 -21.88 -8.38
CA ARG A 65 -11.90 -23.20 -8.88
C ARG A 65 -12.73 -23.98 -7.85
N PHE A 66 -12.38 -23.88 -6.57
CA PHE A 66 -13.15 -24.50 -5.49
C PHE A 66 -14.52 -23.82 -5.28
N VAL A 67 -14.59 -22.50 -5.42
CA VAL A 67 -15.84 -21.71 -5.35
C VAL A 67 -16.73 -21.98 -6.56
N ASP A 68 -16.17 -22.11 -7.76
CA ASP A 68 -16.92 -22.45 -8.98
C ASP A 68 -17.50 -23.87 -8.93
N ALA A 69 -16.81 -24.80 -8.24
CA ALA A 69 -17.30 -26.16 -8.01
C ALA A 69 -18.29 -26.26 -6.83
N SER A 70 -18.48 -25.18 -6.06
CA SER A 70 -19.40 -25.13 -4.93
C SER A 70 -20.79 -24.66 -5.38
N PRO A 71 -21.89 -25.12 -4.76
CA PRO A 71 -23.26 -24.67 -5.07
C PRO A 71 -23.50 -23.16 -4.86
N LEU A 72 -22.50 -22.40 -4.38
CA LEU A 72 -22.50 -20.94 -4.26
C LEU A 72 -21.92 -20.20 -5.48
N GLY A 73 -21.47 -20.91 -6.53
CA GLY A 73 -20.84 -20.31 -7.72
C GLY A 73 -21.73 -19.35 -8.53
N GLY A 74 -23.03 -19.31 -8.25
CA GLY A 74 -24.01 -18.44 -8.94
C GLY A 74 -24.29 -17.08 -8.31
N VAL A 75 -23.74 -16.77 -7.12
CA VAL A 75 -23.99 -15.48 -6.43
C VAL A 75 -22.79 -14.53 -6.54
N ARG A 76 -22.37 -14.22 -7.77
CA ARG A 76 -21.63 -12.98 -8.06
C ARG A 76 -22.54 -12.06 -8.87
N GLN A 77 -23.49 -11.45 -8.18
CA GLN A 77 -24.05 -10.17 -8.62
C GLN A 77 -23.39 -9.07 -7.79
N PHE A 78 -23.19 -7.92 -8.43
CA PHE A 78 -22.40 -6.74 -8.03
C PHE A 78 -20.95 -6.74 -8.52
#